data_AF-A0A1T4PGS8-F1
#
_entry.id   AF-A0A1T4PGS8-F1
#
_cell.length_a   1.000
_cell.length_b   1.000
_cell.length_c   1.000
_cell.angle_alpha   90.00
_cell.angle_beta   90.00
_cell.angle_gamma   90.00
#
_symmetry.space_group_name_H-M   'P 1'
#
loop_
_entity.id
_entity.type
_entity.pdbx_description
1 polymer ?
#
loop_
_entity_poly.entity_id
_entity_poly.type
_entity_poly.pdbx_seq_one_letter_code
_entity_poly.pdbx_strand_id
1 'polypeptide(L)'
;MKNLKKRDPFSSTYEGGGIEEIDNGPSEIVEEFLEFPEEHILQNINGNLIRMDMNIIEYPLFSKNKRRKANQTVIYYFNERKDKYIEVKPIAGSSIPGEFEEKVFISLIKIMRKYGYGRNFAVTNSEILDNMCIDNQGTKNALYSQVKEAMLKLTETSYTFKNSLYSNEIGGLIENAVVTSIMNIQIISKNSAKKGDFLYFKDGRISEIYKVSLSDHFYNNIIRRGYLVYNADTLLNISTSTARGIYLLITKWRFNDLYLKINILTLLKRIPLKHDSKNIGRSINVIDKACKELLDKKLIKNFNIIKNGKLSETEIEFDFDDIHNQLKQINFYEDKNAFNQIFISSTEEKEISLNNFEPIEITEEIINEIMELLPEKARELKTMKKTIRTSIEDFGYEKVKKAAIYTKKNKAKKIRSYFLQSLKNEWSEDIKLQEDQNLTINFENFEIDKKDRNQLSEKYQLLCEKEKKEIEKYAYTDYISQCGLETEFQKKAFTLGKESIILDFLENNKYFENRENFIEKDITKAKYLTGDEVKKEINSQLAFYGELFDLDEDTLFSVKFEVGKSLFEKFEKEEITLDDLLGVIKNTLKKVQKKKDML
;
A
#
# COMPACT_ATOMS: atom_id res chain seq x y z
N MET A 1 -24.12 -60.65 -67.49
CA MET A 1 -23.65 -59.75 -66.41
C MET A 1 -23.66 -60.51 -65.08
N LYS A 2 -22.53 -61.12 -64.71
CA LYS A 2 -22.16 -61.63 -63.38
C LYS A 2 -20.96 -62.56 -63.57
N ASN A 3 -19.79 -62.18 -63.03
CA ASN A 3 -18.61 -63.03 -62.75
C ASN A 3 -17.65 -62.15 -61.92
N LEU A 4 -17.38 -62.44 -60.64
CA LEU A 4 -16.51 -63.47 -60.04
C LEU A 4 -15.01 -63.08 -59.98
N LYS A 5 -14.45 -63.24 -58.75
CA LYS A 5 -13.03 -63.49 -58.38
C LYS A 5 -12.06 -62.29 -58.43
N LYS A 6 -10.97 -62.16 -57.66
CA LYS A 6 -10.40 -62.73 -56.40
C LYS A 6 -9.00 -62.06 -56.26
N ARG A 7 -8.48 -61.96 -55.01
CA ARG A 7 -7.06 -61.89 -54.55
C ARG A 7 -6.28 -60.54 -54.62
N ASP A 8 -5.99 -59.99 -53.43
CA ASP A 8 -4.67 -59.79 -52.73
C ASP A 8 -3.35 -59.89 -53.54
N PRO A 9 -2.16 -59.44 -53.04
CA PRO A 9 -1.79 -58.52 -51.93
C PRO A 9 -0.56 -57.59 -52.26
N PHE A 10 -0.07 -56.82 -51.27
CA PHE A 10 1.19 -56.01 -51.21
C PHE A 10 1.24 -54.63 -51.91
N SER A 11 1.31 -53.55 -51.13
CA SER A 11 2.60 -52.87 -50.83
C SER A 11 2.37 -51.57 -50.03
N SER A 12 3.30 -51.32 -49.11
CA SER A 12 3.36 -50.22 -48.15
C SER A 12 3.51 -48.84 -48.78
N THR A 13 2.87 -47.82 -48.20
CA THR A 13 3.42 -46.46 -48.13
C THR A 13 2.98 -45.78 -46.83
N TYR A 14 3.96 -45.19 -46.14
CA TYR A 14 3.76 -44.29 -45.02
C TYR A 14 3.08 -43.01 -45.52
N GLU A 15 2.02 -42.55 -44.84
CA GLU A 15 1.55 -41.17 -44.96
C GLU A 15 1.46 -40.53 -43.57
N GLY A 16 2.13 -39.38 -43.45
CA GLY A 16 2.23 -38.59 -42.24
C GLY A 16 0.90 -37.99 -41.83
N GLY A 17 0.68 -37.92 -40.51
CA GLY A 17 -0.41 -37.14 -39.93
C GLY A 17 -0.23 -35.66 -40.27
N GLY A 18 -1.12 -35.15 -41.11
CA GLY A 18 -1.20 -33.75 -41.48
C GLY A 18 -1.57 -32.85 -40.30
N ILE A 19 -1.07 -31.63 -40.35
CA ILE A 19 -1.46 -30.52 -39.47
C ILE A 19 -2.88 -30.11 -39.88
N GLU A 20 -3.86 -30.31 -39.00
CA GLU A 20 -5.20 -29.73 -39.18
C GLU A 20 -5.14 -28.23 -38.87
N GLU A 21 -5.26 -27.39 -39.91
CA GLU A 21 -5.63 -25.98 -39.75
C GLU A 21 -7.10 -25.89 -39.32
N ILE A 22 -7.34 -25.31 -38.14
CA ILE A 22 -8.69 -25.03 -37.65
C ILE A 22 -9.05 -23.59 -38.03
N ASP A 23 -9.98 -23.46 -38.98
CA ASP A 23 -10.61 -22.21 -39.40
C ASP A 23 -11.50 -21.63 -38.28
N ASN A 24 -11.06 -20.50 -37.70
CA ASN A 24 -11.76 -19.81 -36.61
C ASN A 24 -12.61 -18.68 -37.16
N GLY A 25 -13.86 -19.00 -37.50
CA GLY A 25 -14.84 -18.11 -38.13
C GLY A 25 -15.08 -16.73 -37.48
N PRO A 26 -15.97 -15.90 -38.08
CA PRO A 26 -15.97 -14.46 -37.91
C PRO A 26 -16.55 -13.97 -36.57
N SER A 27 -16.26 -12.71 -36.26
CA SER A 27 -16.19 -12.16 -34.91
C SER A 27 -17.13 -10.94 -34.68
N GLU A 28 -17.98 -10.95 -33.64
CA GLU A 28 -18.95 -9.84 -33.31
C GLU A 28 -19.05 -9.46 -31.79
N ILE A 29 -19.71 -8.32 -31.40
CA ILE A 29 -19.83 -7.69 -30.04
C ILE A 29 -21.12 -6.80 -29.88
N VAL A 30 -22.02 -6.90 -28.84
CA VAL A 30 -23.05 -5.85 -28.40
C VAL A 30 -23.81 -6.01 -27.02
N GLU A 31 -23.50 -5.27 -25.93
CA GLU A 31 -23.97 -5.32 -24.48
C GLU A 31 -25.42 -4.83 -24.08
N GLU A 32 -25.98 -5.19 -22.87
CA GLU A 32 -26.94 -4.37 -22.01
C GLU A 32 -27.38 -4.98 -20.61
N PHE A 33 -28.11 -4.23 -19.73
CA PHE A 33 -27.87 -4.07 -18.24
C PHE A 33 -29.07 -3.61 -17.30
N LEU A 34 -28.92 -3.71 -15.93
CA LEU A 34 -29.40 -2.89 -14.72
C LEU A 34 -30.68 -3.26 -13.88
N GLU A 35 -30.90 -2.99 -12.56
CA GLU A 35 -30.29 -2.16 -11.43
C GLU A 35 -30.87 -2.44 -9.98
N PHE A 36 -30.28 -1.85 -8.90
CA PHE A 36 -30.78 -1.66 -7.47
C PHE A 36 -30.13 -0.41 -6.76
N PRO A 37 -30.67 0.18 -5.64
CA PRO A 37 -30.18 1.43 -4.96
C PRO A 37 -29.49 1.31 -3.55
N GLU A 38 -29.00 2.46 -3.00
CA GLU A 38 -27.91 2.69 -1.99
C GLU A 38 -28.30 3.26 -0.58
N GLU A 39 -27.43 3.08 0.45
CA GLU A 39 -27.03 4.04 1.54
C GLU A 39 -26.18 3.36 2.67
N HIS A 40 -24.83 3.41 2.67
CA HIS A 40 -23.94 3.04 3.83
C HIS A 40 -22.43 3.36 3.56
N ILE A 41 -21.94 4.60 3.74
CA ILE A 41 -20.51 4.91 3.44
C ILE A 41 -19.70 5.54 4.60
N LEU A 42 -20.26 5.85 5.77
CA LEU A 42 -19.51 6.57 6.82
C LEU A 42 -19.15 5.76 8.09
N GLN A 43 -19.07 4.41 8.04
CA GLN A 43 -18.67 3.61 9.22
C GLN A 43 -17.57 2.54 8.98
N ASN A 44 -16.84 2.55 7.85
CA ASN A 44 -15.83 1.51 7.54
C ASN A 44 -14.38 2.04 7.47
N ILE A 45 -13.90 2.69 8.52
CA ILE A 45 -12.45 2.81 8.75
C ILE A 45 -12.04 1.58 9.58
N ASN A 46 -11.78 0.47 8.89
CA ASN A 46 -11.38 -0.82 9.48
C ASN A 46 -10.58 -1.62 8.46
N GLY A 47 -9.48 -2.25 8.89
CA GLY A 47 -8.96 -3.58 8.51
C GLY A 47 -8.80 -4.01 7.04
N ASN A 48 -9.32 -3.27 6.06
CA ASN A 48 -9.55 -3.71 4.68
C ASN A 48 -8.78 -2.89 3.66
N LEU A 49 -7.86 -2.03 4.11
CA LEU A 49 -6.84 -1.43 3.27
C LEU A 49 -6.04 -2.51 2.54
N ILE A 50 -5.65 -2.25 1.31
CA ILE A 50 -4.80 -3.09 0.50
C ILE A 50 -3.80 -2.24 -0.26
N ARG A 51 -2.66 -2.85 -0.60
CA ARG A 51 -1.65 -2.26 -1.45
C ARG A 51 -1.91 -2.74 -2.87
N MET A 52 -2.18 -1.81 -3.77
CA MET A 52 -2.38 -2.09 -5.18
C MET A 52 -1.12 -1.72 -5.95
N ASP A 53 -0.56 -2.67 -6.70
CA ASP A 53 0.60 -2.45 -7.56
C ASP A 53 0.31 -1.38 -8.62
N MET A 54 1.31 -0.54 -8.88
CA MET A 54 1.23 0.60 -9.78
C MET A 54 0.91 0.20 -11.23
N ASN A 55 1.46 -0.92 -11.71
CA ASN A 55 1.19 -1.45 -13.04
C ASN A 55 -0.26 -1.94 -13.15
N ILE A 56 -0.80 -2.56 -12.09
CA ILE A 56 -2.21 -2.99 -12.06
C ILE A 56 -3.15 -1.80 -12.16
N ILE A 57 -2.79 -0.66 -11.57
CA ILE A 57 -3.55 0.59 -11.65
C ILE A 57 -3.45 1.23 -13.03
N GLU A 58 -2.23 1.30 -13.60
CA GLU A 58 -1.97 2.03 -14.84
C GLU A 58 -2.38 1.27 -16.10
N TYR A 59 -2.33 -0.05 -16.04
CA TYR A 59 -2.47 -0.89 -17.21
C TYR A 59 -3.70 -1.77 -17.18
N PRO A 60 -4.31 -2.03 -18.35
CA PRO A 60 -5.52 -2.79 -18.45
C PRO A 60 -5.29 -4.30 -18.38
N LEU A 61 -4.79 -4.77 -17.24
CA LEU A 61 -4.57 -6.21 -17.01
C LEU A 61 -5.89 -6.98 -16.88
N PHE A 62 -6.96 -6.26 -16.51
CA PHE A 62 -8.33 -6.73 -16.48
C PHE A 62 -9.15 -6.01 -17.54
N SER A 63 -9.69 -6.76 -18.48
CA SER A 63 -10.48 -6.21 -19.57
C SER A 63 -11.85 -5.75 -19.11
N LYS A 64 -12.19 -4.52 -19.50
CA LYS A 64 -13.48 -3.87 -19.22
C LYS A 64 -14.56 -4.25 -20.24
N ASN A 65 -14.18 -4.91 -21.32
CA ASN A 65 -15.11 -5.47 -22.29
C ASN A 65 -15.78 -6.71 -21.69
N LYS A 66 -17.11 -6.72 -21.56
CA LYS A 66 -17.85 -7.89 -21.02
C LYS A 66 -17.95 -9.06 -22.02
N ARG A 67 -17.58 -8.83 -23.29
CA ARG A 67 -17.76 -9.75 -24.43
C ARG A 67 -16.43 -10.23 -24.99
N ARG A 68 -15.60 -10.74 -24.09
CA ARG A 68 -14.28 -11.26 -24.44
C ARG A 68 -14.46 -12.61 -25.10
N LYS A 69 -13.73 -12.85 -26.19
CA LYS A 69 -13.79 -14.13 -26.89
C LYS A 69 -12.74 -15.09 -26.34
N ALA A 70 -13.06 -16.38 -26.41
CA ALA A 70 -12.06 -17.40 -26.13
C ALA A 70 -10.90 -17.27 -27.12
N ASN A 71 -9.68 -17.56 -26.65
CA ASN A 71 -8.44 -17.52 -27.44
C ASN A 71 -8.09 -16.15 -28.05
N GLN A 72 -8.70 -15.06 -27.58
CA GLN A 72 -8.42 -13.72 -28.07
C GLN A 72 -7.25 -13.08 -27.32
N THR A 73 -6.09 -12.99 -27.96
CA THR A 73 -4.97 -12.15 -27.51
C THR A 73 -5.28 -10.67 -27.74
N VAL A 74 -4.97 -9.82 -26.77
CA VAL A 74 -5.15 -8.36 -26.87
C VAL A 74 -3.82 -7.65 -26.67
N ILE A 75 -3.47 -6.73 -27.57
CA ILE A 75 -2.24 -5.93 -27.47
C ILE A 75 -2.61 -4.45 -27.34
N TYR A 76 -2.10 -3.82 -26.29
CA TYR A 76 -2.23 -2.40 -25.99
C TYR A 76 -0.92 -1.69 -26.31
N TYR A 77 -0.91 -0.88 -27.37
CA TYR A 77 0.24 -0.04 -27.73
C TYR A 77 0.11 1.35 -27.07
N PHE A 78 1.20 1.81 -26.45
CA PHE A 78 1.25 3.10 -25.76
C PHE A 78 2.00 4.18 -26.56
N ASN A 79 2.51 3.84 -27.73
CA ASN A 79 3.11 4.77 -28.67
C ASN A 79 2.93 4.33 -30.13
N GLU A 80 3.14 5.27 -31.05
CA GLU A 80 2.94 5.04 -32.49
C GLU A 80 3.96 4.07 -33.08
N ARG A 81 5.17 4.06 -32.54
CA ARG A 81 6.26 3.15 -32.95
C ARG A 81 6.01 1.70 -32.56
N LYS A 82 5.01 1.43 -31.70
CA LYS A 82 4.61 0.10 -31.24
C LYS A 82 5.69 -0.68 -30.48
N ASP A 83 6.75 -0.02 -30.03
CA ASP A 83 7.82 -0.56 -29.20
C ASP A 83 7.56 -0.39 -27.70
N LYS A 84 6.44 0.24 -27.31
CA LYS A 84 5.93 0.25 -25.94
C LYS A 84 4.53 -0.36 -25.90
N TYR A 85 4.42 -1.57 -25.34
CA TYR A 85 3.15 -2.30 -25.34
C TYR A 85 2.97 -3.26 -24.16
N ILE A 86 1.72 -3.69 -23.99
CA ILE A 86 1.33 -4.85 -23.19
C ILE A 86 0.52 -5.78 -24.06
N GLU A 87 0.95 -7.03 -24.18
CA GLU A 87 0.19 -8.11 -24.79
C GLU A 87 -0.37 -9.00 -23.69
N VAL A 88 -1.66 -9.32 -23.79
CA VAL A 88 -2.39 -10.18 -22.87
C VAL A 88 -2.87 -11.40 -23.65
N LYS A 89 -2.25 -12.54 -23.40
CA LYS A 89 -2.54 -13.81 -24.05
C LYS A 89 -3.32 -14.72 -23.09
N PRO A 90 -4.57 -15.10 -23.42
CA PRO A 90 -5.36 -15.97 -22.56
C PRO A 90 -4.83 -17.41 -22.57
N ILE A 91 -5.22 -18.18 -21.56
CA ILE A 91 -5.18 -19.64 -21.60
C ILE A 91 -6.03 -20.19 -22.75
N ALA A 92 -5.58 -21.27 -23.37
CA ALA A 92 -6.30 -21.97 -24.43
C ALA A 92 -7.73 -22.35 -23.99
N GLY A 93 -8.70 -22.10 -24.86
CA GLY A 93 -10.12 -22.32 -24.61
C GLY A 93 -10.81 -21.25 -23.75
N SER A 94 -10.09 -20.22 -23.29
CA SER A 94 -10.64 -19.20 -22.39
C SER A 94 -10.40 -17.77 -22.87
N SER A 95 -11.00 -16.82 -22.18
CA SER A 95 -10.83 -15.39 -22.42
C SER A 95 -9.86 -14.76 -21.43
N ILE A 96 -9.33 -13.58 -21.77
CA ILE A 96 -8.49 -12.80 -20.85
C ILE A 96 -9.29 -12.40 -19.59
N PRO A 97 -8.62 -12.17 -18.44
CA PRO A 97 -9.25 -11.74 -17.20
C PRO A 97 -10.07 -10.45 -17.40
N GLY A 98 -11.19 -10.34 -16.69
CA GLY A 98 -11.99 -9.11 -16.66
C GLY A 98 -12.58 -8.84 -15.30
N GLU A 99 -13.80 -8.29 -15.26
CA GLU A 99 -14.42 -7.76 -14.04
C GLU A 99 -14.52 -8.74 -12.87
N PHE A 100 -14.89 -9.99 -13.12
CA PHE A 100 -14.98 -10.98 -12.04
C PHE A 100 -13.59 -11.38 -11.54
N GLU A 101 -12.64 -11.61 -12.46
CA GLU A 101 -11.25 -11.91 -12.12
C GLU A 101 -10.58 -10.74 -11.37
N GLU A 102 -10.90 -9.48 -11.69
CA GLU A 102 -10.46 -8.29 -10.96
C GLU A 102 -10.95 -8.30 -9.51
N LYS A 103 -12.23 -8.64 -9.28
CA LYS A 103 -12.79 -8.74 -7.92
C LYS A 103 -12.17 -9.90 -7.13
N VAL A 104 -11.94 -11.05 -7.77
CA VAL A 104 -11.21 -12.18 -7.17
C VAL A 104 -9.80 -11.74 -6.80
N PHE A 105 -9.09 -11.03 -7.69
CA PHE A 105 -7.77 -10.50 -7.40
C PHE A 105 -7.76 -9.53 -6.21
N ILE A 106 -8.68 -8.57 -6.16
CA ILE A 106 -8.81 -7.64 -5.01
C ILE A 106 -9.04 -8.41 -3.70
N SER A 107 -9.92 -9.43 -3.73
CA SER A 107 -10.17 -10.31 -2.59
C SER A 107 -8.91 -11.07 -2.15
N LEU A 108 -8.13 -11.58 -3.10
CA LEU A 108 -6.85 -12.24 -2.81
C LEU A 108 -5.84 -11.29 -2.17
N ILE A 109 -5.72 -10.04 -2.63
CA ILE A 109 -4.82 -9.06 -1.99
C ILE A 109 -5.31 -8.71 -0.58
N LYS A 110 -6.63 -8.62 -0.37
CA LYS A 110 -7.22 -8.43 0.96
C LYS A 110 -6.88 -9.59 1.89
N ILE A 111 -6.93 -10.82 1.40
CA ILE A 111 -6.52 -12.02 2.16
C ILE A 111 -5.01 -12.01 2.40
N MET A 112 -4.20 -11.72 1.39
CA MET A 112 -2.74 -11.62 1.49
C MET A 112 -2.30 -10.66 2.60
N ARG A 113 -2.98 -9.52 2.76
CA ARG A 113 -2.75 -8.61 3.89
C ARG A 113 -3.00 -9.26 5.25
N LYS A 114 -4.08 -10.04 5.41
CA LYS A 114 -4.37 -10.76 6.67
C LYS A 114 -3.24 -11.72 7.03
N TYR A 115 -2.55 -12.25 6.03
CA TYR A 115 -1.35 -13.08 6.17
C TYR A 115 -0.04 -12.27 6.14
N GLY A 116 -0.09 -10.97 6.50
CA GLY A 116 1.11 -10.14 6.65
C GLY A 116 1.81 -9.78 5.34
N TYR A 117 1.10 -9.78 4.22
CA TYR A 117 1.66 -9.60 2.88
C TYR A 117 2.72 -10.65 2.49
N GLY A 118 2.64 -11.87 3.03
CA GLY A 118 3.47 -12.96 2.55
C GLY A 118 3.24 -13.23 1.06
N ARG A 119 4.32 -13.46 0.30
CA ARG A 119 4.23 -13.81 -1.13
C ARG A 119 3.34 -15.00 -1.38
N ASN A 120 3.44 -16.00 -0.49
CA ASN A 120 2.74 -17.26 -0.57
C ASN A 120 1.71 -17.34 0.56
N PHE A 121 0.48 -17.70 0.22
CA PHE A 121 -0.58 -17.90 1.20
C PHE A 121 -1.60 -18.93 0.70
N ALA A 122 -2.26 -19.62 1.62
CA ALA A 122 -3.28 -20.60 1.28
C ALA A 122 -4.67 -20.01 1.50
N VAL A 123 -5.58 -20.27 0.56
CA VAL A 123 -6.96 -19.78 0.61
C VAL A 123 -7.95 -20.85 0.20
N THR A 124 -9.20 -20.66 0.63
CA THR A 124 -10.34 -21.48 0.20
C THR A 124 -11.26 -20.67 -0.70
N ASN A 125 -12.10 -21.33 -1.51
CA ASN A 125 -13.13 -20.64 -2.30
C ASN A 125 -14.09 -19.83 -1.41
N SER A 126 -14.48 -20.38 -0.27
CA SER A 126 -15.33 -19.70 0.71
C SER A 126 -14.68 -18.40 1.17
N GLU A 127 -13.40 -18.44 1.53
CA GLU A 127 -12.65 -17.28 2.00
C GLU A 127 -12.55 -16.19 0.91
N ILE A 128 -12.32 -16.57 -0.35
CA ILE A 128 -12.32 -15.62 -1.48
C ILE A 128 -13.68 -14.93 -1.58
N LEU A 129 -14.77 -15.69 -1.59
CA LEU A 129 -16.13 -15.17 -1.73
C LEU A 129 -16.56 -14.32 -0.53
N ASP A 130 -16.17 -14.70 0.68
CA ASP A 130 -16.44 -13.95 1.90
C ASP A 130 -15.73 -12.59 1.90
N ASN A 131 -14.55 -12.50 1.29
CA ASN A 131 -13.81 -11.25 1.17
C ASN A 131 -14.24 -10.38 -0.04
N MET A 132 -15.15 -10.86 -0.90
CA MET A 132 -15.69 -10.10 -2.06
C MET A 132 -16.89 -9.19 -1.73
N CYS A 133 -17.29 -9.07 -0.47
CA CYS A 133 -18.47 -8.28 -0.03
C CYS A 133 -19.78 -8.75 -0.70
N ILE A 134 -19.97 -10.07 -0.78
CA ILE A 134 -21.21 -10.69 -1.28
C ILE A 134 -22.03 -11.14 -0.07
N ASP A 135 -23.19 -10.54 0.18
CA ASP A 135 -23.98 -10.86 1.38
C ASP A 135 -24.85 -12.11 1.22
N ASN A 136 -25.29 -12.41 -0.01
CA ASN A 136 -26.20 -13.51 -0.28
C ASN A 136 -25.46 -14.86 -0.41
N GLN A 137 -25.72 -15.78 0.52
CA GLN A 137 -25.11 -17.11 0.54
C GLN A 137 -25.46 -17.98 -0.68
N GLY A 138 -26.68 -17.86 -1.21
CA GLY A 138 -27.09 -18.55 -2.43
C GLY A 138 -26.29 -18.08 -3.65
N THR A 139 -26.03 -16.77 -3.74
CA THR A 139 -25.15 -16.19 -4.76
C THR A 139 -23.71 -16.67 -4.61
N LYS A 140 -23.17 -16.74 -3.38
CA LYS A 140 -21.84 -17.32 -3.14
C LYS A 140 -21.73 -18.73 -3.70
N ASN A 141 -22.69 -19.60 -3.37
CA ASN A 141 -22.70 -20.99 -3.82
C ASN A 141 -22.67 -21.11 -5.36
N ALA A 142 -23.42 -20.26 -6.08
CA ALA A 142 -23.42 -20.24 -7.54
C ALA A 142 -22.08 -19.76 -8.16
N LEU A 143 -21.26 -19.04 -7.40
CA LEU A 143 -19.99 -18.48 -7.87
C LEU A 143 -18.78 -19.40 -7.60
N TYR A 144 -18.93 -20.49 -6.84
CA TYR A 144 -17.79 -21.38 -6.53
C TYR A 144 -17.06 -21.90 -7.78
N SER A 145 -17.80 -22.33 -8.80
CA SER A 145 -17.21 -22.78 -10.06
C SER A 145 -16.49 -21.64 -10.79
N GLN A 146 -17.08 -20.45 -10.76
CA GLN A 146 -16.49 -19.25 -11.38
C GLN A 146 -15.20 -18.82 -10.69
N VAL A 147 -15.08 -18.98 -9.36
CA VAL A 147 -13.83 -18.69 -8.64
C VAL A 147 -12.71 -19.59 -9.13
N LYS A 148 -12.94 -20.90 -9.28
CA LYS A 148 -11.90 -21.81 -9.80
C LYS A 148 -11.45 -21.41 -11.21
N GLU A 149 -12.40 -21.08 -12.09
CA GLU A 149 -12.08 -20.59 -13.44
C GLU A 149 -11.32 -19.26 -13.40
N ALA A 150 -11.69 -18.34 -12.52
CA ALA A 150 -11.01 -17.07 -12.34
C ALA A 150 -9.57 -17.26 -11.85
N MET A 151 -9.35 -18.15 -10.88
CA MET A 151 -8.02 -18.50 -10.35
C MET A 151 -7.11 -19.07 -11.44
N LEU A 152 -7.65 -19.95 -12.29
CA LEU A 152 -6.93 -20.50 -13.44
C LEU A 152 -6.60 -19.41 -14.46
N LYS A 153 -7.56 -18.54 -14.81
CA LYS A 153 -7.31 -17.42 -15.74
C LYS A 153 -6.24 -16.45 -15.21
N LEU A 154 -6.28 -16.10 -13.93
CA LEU A 154 -5.28 -15.22 -13.31
C LEU A 154 -3.87 -15.83 -13.33
N THR A 155 -3.80 -17.16 -13.29
CA THR A 155 -2.53 -17.91 -13.27
C THR A 155 -1.96 -18.13 -14.67
N GLU A 156 -2.81 -18.55 -15.61
CA GLU A 156 -2.38 -19.05 -16.92
C GLU A 156 -2.46 -17.98 -18.03
N THR A 157 -3.06 -16.82 -17.75
CA THR A 157 -2.96 -15.67 -18.65
C THR A 157 -1.53 -15.14 -18.62
N SER A 158 -0.91 -15.10 -19.80
CA SER A 158 0.42 -14.56 -19.99
C SER A 158 0.36 -13.10 -20.39
N TYR A 159 1.17 -12.28 -19.74
CA TYR A 159 1.34 -10.86 -19.99
C TYR A 159 2.75 -10.60 -20.50
N THR A 160 2.87 -10.04 -21.70
CA THR A 160 4.14 -9.58 -22.24
C THR A 160 4.21 -8.07 -22.16
N PHE A 161 5.14 -7.56 -21.37
CA PHE A 161 5.41 -6.14 -21.21
C PHE A 161 6.67 -5.76 -21.99
N LYS A 162 6.58 -4.80 -22.90
CA LYS A 162 7.74 -4.22 -23.59
C LYS A 162 7.80 -2.73 -23.30
N ASN A 163 8.87 -2.25 -22.67
CA ASN A 163 9.06 -0.85 -22.26
C ASN A 163 7.90 -0.30 -21.40
N SER A 164 7.18 -1.17 -20.70
CA SER A 164 5.91 -0.85 -20.03
C SER A 164 5.84 -1.35 -18.59
N LEU A 165 6.59 -2.39 -18.21
CA LEU A 165 6.56 -2.88 -16.83
C LEU A 165 7.41 -1.99 -15.92
N TYR A 166 6.79 -1.32 -14.96
CA TYR A 166 7.50 -0.65 -13.87
C TYR A 166 8.02 -1.67 -12.87
N SER A 167 9.31 -1.56 -12.55
CA SER A 167 9.95 -2.31 -11.48
C SER A 167 10.56 -1.34 -10.48
N ASN A 168 10.14 -1.51 -9.22
CA ASN A 168 10.69 -0.74 -8.12
C ASN A 168 12.18 -1.04 -7.90
N GLU A 169 12.64 -2.25 -8.21
CA GLU A 169 14.03 -2.66 -7.99
C GLU A 169 15.01 -1.84 -8.83
N ILE A 170 14.58 -1.45 -10.04
CA ILE A 170 15.37 -0.59 -10.94
C ILE A 170 14.94 0.88 -10.88
N GLY A 171 13.92 1.21 -10.09
CA GLY A 171 13.35 2.55 -9.98
C GLY A 171 12.68 3.09 -11.26
N GLY A 172 12.27 2.22 -12.19
CA GLY A 172 11.86 2.64 -13.54
C GLY A 172 11.19 1.55 -14.38
N LEU A 173 11.04 1.82 -15.68
CA LEU A 173 10.48 0.87 -16.64
C LEU A 173 11.55 -0.12 -17.11
N ILE A 174 11.18 -1.40 -17.21
CA ILE A 174 12.06 -2.42 -17.79
C ILE A 174 12.08 -2.27 -19.31
N GLU A 175 13.28 -2.11 -19.88
CA GLU A 175 13.48 -1.93 -21.33
C GLU A 175 13.27 -3.23 -22.15
N ASN A 176 13.62 -4.35 -21.54
CA ASN A 176 13.46 -5.67 -22.14
C ASN A 176 12.01 -6.13 -22.15
N ALA A 177 11.70 -7.08 -23.05
CA ALA A 177 10.41 -7.74 -23.02
C ALA A 177 10.36 -8.68 -21.80
N VAL A 178 9.36 -8.50 -20.95
CA VAL A 178 9.10 -9.38 -19.79
C VAL A 178 7.83 -10.15 -20.05
N VAL A 179 7.91 -11.47 -20.04
CA VAL A 179 6.74 -12.37 -20.16
C VAL A 179 6.48 -12.96 -18.78
N THR A 180 5.29 -12.74 -18.23
CA THR A 180 4.96 -13.17 -16.86
C THR A 180 3.44 -13.33 -16.69
N SER A 181 3.00 -14.05 -15.66
CA SER A 181 1.61 -14.05 -15.18
C SER A 181 1.47 -13.11 -13.97
N ILE A 182 0.25 -12.79 -13.55
CA ILE A 182 0.03 -11.99 -12.32
C ILE A 182 0.40 -12.80 -11.07
N MET A 183 0.06 -14.09 -11.09
CA MET A 183 0.21 -14.99 -9.96
C MET A 183 0.33 -16.44 -10.42
N ASN A 184 0.66 -17.32 -9.47
CA ASN A 184 0.66 -18.76 -9.63
C ASN A 184 -0.21 -19.40 -8.54
N ILE A 185 -0.79 -20.55 -8.85
CA ILE A 185 -1.55 -21.34 -7.87
C ILE A 185 -1.10 -22.79 -7.88
N GLN A 186 -1.14 -23.40 -6.70
CA GLN A 186 -1.16 -24.84 -6.55
C GLN A 186 -2.50 -25.25 -5.94
N ILE A 187 -3.25 -26.08 -6.66
CA ILE A 187 -4.53 -26.62 -6.20
C ILE A 187 -4.26 -27.92 -5.45
N ILE A 188 -4.64 -27.97 -4.17
CA ILE A 188 -4.49 -29.15 -3.32
C ILE A 188 -5.88 -29.67 -2.98
N SER A 189 -6.16 -30.91 -3.34
CA SER A 189 -7.40 -31.57 -2.94
C SER A 189 -7.23 -32.21 -1.58
N LYS A 190 -8.34 -32.42 -0.86
CA LYS A 190 -8.34 -33.07 0.45
C LYS A 190 -7.61 -34.42 0.46
N ASN A 191 -7.69 -35.17 -0.63
CA ASN A 191 -7.06 -36.49 -0.77
C ASN A 191 -5.54 -36.41 -0.97
N SER A 192 -5.02 -35.29 -1.49
CA SER A 192 -3.59 -35.06 -1.71
C SER A 192 -2.96 -34.11 -0.67
N ALA A 193 -3.70 -33.77 0.38
CA ALA A 193 -3.27 -32.87 1.45
C ALA A 193 -2.11 -33.45 2.28
N LYS A 194 -1.08 -32.63 2.54
CA LYS A 194 0.01 -32.98 3.47
C LYS A 194 -0.37 -32.61 4.91
N LYS A 195 0.43 -33.04 5.90
CA LYS A 195 0.19 -32.78 7.33
C LYS A 195 -0.17 -31.31 7.65
N GLY A 196 0.53 -30.35 7.05
CA GLY A 196 0.26 -28.91 7.24
C GLY A 196 -1.01 -28.39 6.57
N ASP A 197 -1.54 -29.09 5.56
CA ASP A 197 -2.72 -28.64 4.81
C ASP A 197 -4.04 -29.05 5.52
N PHE A 198 -4.00 -30.05 6.41
CA PHE A 198 -5.21 -30.55 7.10
C PHE A 198 -5.93 -29.48 7.92
N LEU A 199 -5.24 -28.44 8.36
CA LEU A 199 -5.84 -27.30 9.07
C LEU A 199 -6.96 -26.65 8.26
N TYR A 200 -6.80 -26.56 6.93
CA TYR A 200 -7.77 -25.96 6.02
C TYR A 200 -8.93 -26.89 5.65
N PHE A 201 -8.79 -28.20 5.91
CA PHE A 201 -9.80 -29.23 5.64
C PHE A 201 -10.57 -29.68 6.90
N LYS A 202 -10.46 -28.93 8.00
CA LYS A 202 -11.21 -29.17 9.24
C LYS A 202 -12.71 -29.18 9.00
N ASP A 203 -13.19 -28.27 8.15
CA ASP A 203 -14.56 -28.34 7.64
C ASP A 203 -14.63 -29.42 6.56
N GLY A 204 -15.40 -30.47 6.84
CA GLY A 204 -15.56 -31.61 5.96
C GLY A 204 -16.09 -31.27 4.56
N ARG A 205 -16.70 -30.09 4.39
CA ARG A 205 -17.25 -29.58 3.13
C ARG A 205 -16.19 -29.01 2.19
N ILE A 206 -15.03 -28.63 2.71
CA ILE A 206 -13.93 -28.11 1.89
C ILE A 206 -13.26 -29.30 1.19
N SER A 207 -13.27 -29.29 -0.14
CA SER A 207 -12.67 -30.34 -0.97
C SER A 207 -11.34 -29.93 -1.57
N GLU A 208 -11.10 -28.63 -1.76
CA GLU A 208 -9.92 -28.06 -2.40
C GLU A 208 -9.45 -26.78 -1.69
N ILE A 209 -8.14 -26.55 -1.68
CA ILE A 209 -7.50 -25.30 -1.28
C ILE A 209 -6.55 -24.81 -2.37
N TYR A 210 -6.31 -23.51 -2.42
CA TYR A 210 -5.41 -22.86 -3.36
C TYR A 210 -4.23 -22.27 -2.59
N LYS A 211 -3.01 -22.75 -2.87
CA LYS A 211 -1.79 -22.05 -2.45
C LYS A 211 -1.44 -21.04 -3.53
N VAL A 212 -1.60 -19.77 -3.21
CA VAL A 212 -1.41 -18.63 -4.12
C VAL A 212 0.00 -18.07 -3.92
N SER A 213 0.65 -17.69 -5.02
CA SER A 213 1.93 -17.00 -5.04
C SER A 213 1.88 -15.84 -6.03
N LEU A 214 2.17 -14.61 -5.61
CA LEU A 214 2.31 -13.51 -6.57
C LEU A 214 3.63 -13.62 -7.34
N SER A 215 3.61 -13.25 -8.62
CA SER A 215 4.81 -13.18 -9.45
C SER A 215 5.76 -12.07 -8.97
N ASP A 216 7.07 -12.28 -9.13
CA ASP A 216 8.13 -11.46 -8.51
C ASP A 216 7.94 -9.95 -8.73
N HIS A 217 7.70 -9.52 -9.97
CA HIS A 217 7.56 -8.10 -10.31
C HIS A 217 6.40 -7.43 -9.56
N PHE A 218 5.23 -8.07 -9.53
CA PHE A 218 4.06 -7.54 -8.83
C PHE A 218 4.24 -7.57 -7.32
N TYR A 219 4.80 -8.66 -6.79
CA TYR A 219 5.06 -8.79 -5.36
C TYR A 219 6.05 -7.72 -4.85
N ASN A 220 7.19 -7.57 -5.53
CA ASN A 220 8.25 -6.66 -5.09
C ASN A 220 7.77 -5.19 -5.12
N ASN A 221 6.92 -4.83 -6.08
CA ASN A 221 6.30 -3.52 -6.12
C ASN A 221 5.32 -3.28 -4.96
N ILE A 222 4.51 -4.27 -4.59
CA ILE A 222 3.58 -4.21 -3.43
C ILE A 222 4.33 -4.05 -2.11
N ILE A 223 5.45 -4.73 -1.94
CA ILE A 223 6.20 -4.73 -0.68
C ILE A 223 7.09 -3.49 -0.51
N ARG A 224 7.70 -3.01 -1.59
CA ARG A 224 8.69 -1.91 -1.54
C ARG A 224 8.04 -0.53 -1.61
N ARG A 225 7.97 0.09 -2.80
CA ARG A 225 7.39 1.44 -3.02
C ARG A 225 6.67 1.60 -4.36
N GLY A 226 6.29 0.49 -5.01
CA GLY A 226 5.57 0.47 -6.28
C GLY A 226 4.05 0.32 -6.12
N TYR A 227 3.46 0.87 -5.06
CA TYR A 227 2.05 0.66 -4.73
C TYR A 227 1.33 1.94 -4.30
N LEU A 228 0.00 1.88 -4.34
CA LEU A 228 -0.90 2.83 -3.68
C LEU A 228 -1.85 2.09 -2.74
N VAL A 229 -2.23 2.73 -1.64
CA VAL A 229 -3.12 2.14 -0.63
C VAL A 229 -4.57 2.50 -0.94
N TYR A 230 -5.43 1.49 -0.99
CA TYR A 230 -6.87 1.63 -1.20
C TYR A 230 -7.65 0.82 -0.19
N ASN A 231 -8.88 1.22 0.10
CA ASN A 231 -9.81 0.36 0.84
C ASN A 231 -10.42 -0.68 -0.12
N ALA A 232 -10.19 -1.97 0.15
CA ALA A 232 -10.67 -3.06 -0.69
C ALA A 232 -12.20 -3.14 -0.74
N ASP A 233 -12.90 -2.86 0.36
CA ASP A 233 -14.36 -2.90 0.39
C ASP A 233 -14.93 -1.78 -0.47
N THR A 234 -14.33 -0.59 -0.42
CA THR A 234 -14.67 0.51 -1.33
C THR A 234 -14.52 0.07 -2.79
N LEU A 235 -13.41 -0.59 -3.15
CA LEU A 235 -13.21 -1.08 -4.52
C LEU A 235 -14.22 -2.17 -4.93
N LEU A 236 -14.53 -3.10 -4.01
CA LEU A 236 -15.45 -4.21 -4.28
C LEU A 236 -16.91 -3.73 -4.38
N ASN A 237 -17.27 -2.70 -3.62
CA ASN A 237 -18.58 -2.04 -3.63
C ASN A 237 -18.80 -1.11 -4.82
N ILE A 238 -17.74 -0.70 -5.53
CA ILE A 238 -17.90 -0.09 -6.85
C ILE A 238 -18.39 -1.18 -7.81
N SER A 239 -19.56 -0.96 -8.37
CA SER A 239 -20.33 -1.91 -9.16
C SER A 239 -19.60 -2.23 -10.46
N THR A 240 -19.11 -1.20 -11.16
CA THR A 240 -18.51 -1.36 -12.48
C THR A 240 -16.99 -1.33 -12.45
N SER A 241 -16.37 -2.25 -13.19
CA SER A 241 -14.92 -2.28 -13.41
C SER A 241 -14.38 -0.97 -14.03
N THR A 242 -15.20 -0.25 -14.80
CA THR A 242 -14.87 1.07 -15.34
C THR A 242 -14.81 2.12 -14.25
N ALA A 243 -15.83 2.24 -13.38
CA ALA A 243 -15.80 3.18 -12.26
C ALA A 243 -14.63 2.89 -11.31
N ARG A 244 -14.34 1.61 -11.02
CA ARG A 244 -13.13 1.20 -10.28
C ARG A 244 -11.87 1.74 -10.96
N GLY A 245 -11.73 1.52 -12.26
CA GLY A 245 -10.59 1.99 -13.04
C GLY A 245 -10.43 3.51 -13.01
N ILE A 246 -11.54 4.25 -13.19
CA ILE A 246 -11.54 5.72 -13.05
C ILE A 246 -11.06 6.12 -11.67
N TYR A 247 -11.66 5.56 -10.61
CA TYR A 247 -11.34 5.89 -9.23
C TYR A 247 -9.86 5.66 -8.90
N LEU A 248 -9.30 4.50 -9.29
CA LEU A 248 -7.87 4.19 -9.12
C LEU A 248 -6.98 5.19 -9.88
N LEU A 249 -7.32 5.51 -11.14
CA LEU A 249 -6.53 6.43 -11.97
C LEU A 249 -6.58 7.87 -11.47
N ILE A 250 -7.75 8.42 -11.17
CA ILE A 250 -7.87 9.82 -10.73
C ILE A 250 -7.27 10.02 -9.34
N THR A 251 -7.42 9.04 -8.43
CA THR A 251 -6.79 9.08 -7.09
C THR A 251 -5.27 9.08 -7.17
N LYS A 252 -4.73 8.40 -8.18
CA LYS A 252 -3.31 8.42 -8.51
C LYS A 252 -2.91 9.76 -9.13
N TRP A 253 -3.53 10.17 -10.25
CA TRP A 253 -3.10 11.31 -11.06
C TRP A 253 -3.22 12.65 -10.35
N ARG A 254 -4.27 12.83 -9.55
CA ARG A 254 -4.45 14.08 -8.79
C ARG A 254 -3.42 14.22 -7.67
N PHE A 255 -2.75 13.14 -7.27
CA PHE A 255 -1.94 13.09 -6.05
C PHE A 255 -2.72 13.60 -4.82
N ASN A 256 -2.48 14.83 -4.36
CA ASN A 256 -3.20 15.49 -3.28
C ASN A 256 -4.00 16.72 -3.74
N ASP A 257 -4.01 17.01 -5.04
CA ASP A 257 -4.77 18.12 -5.58
C ASP A 257 -6.28 17.86 -5.43
N LEU A 258 -7.01 18.91 -5.09
CA LEU A 258 -8.47 18.91 -4.97
C LEU A 258 -9.17 19.09 -6.31
N TYR A 259 -8.41 19.23 -7.38
CA TYR A 259 -8.89 19.47 -8.72
C TYR A 259 -8.04 18.69 -9.72
N LEU A 260 -8.69 17.99 -10.65
CA LEU A 260 -8.03 17.28 -11.73
C LEU A 260 -8.78 17.52 -13.03
N LYS A 261 -8.08 18.08 -14.02
CA LYS A 261 -8.59 18.28 -15.38
C LYS A 261 -7.82 17.41 -16.36
N ILE A 262 -8.54 16.60 -17.13
CA ILE A 262 -7.95 15.69 -18.12
C ILE A 262 -8.77 15.68 -19.40
N ASN A 263 -8.08 15.46 -20.53
CA ASN A 263 -8.75 15.17 -21.79
C ASN A 263 -9.43 13.79 -21.72
N ILE A 264 -10.66 13.69 -22.22
CA ILE A 264 -11.45 12.45 -22.15
C ILE A 264 -10.77 11.31 -22.90
N LEU A 265 -10.08 11.58 -24.01
CA LEU A 265 -9.37 10.59 -24.82
C LEU A 265 -8.26 9.92 -24.02
N THR A 266 -7.59 10.66 -23.13
CA THR A 266 -6.58 10.12 -22.22
C THR A 266 -7.21 9.08 -21.29
N LEU A 267 -8.37 9.40 -20.69
CA LEU A 267 -9.08 8.49 -19.81
C LEU A 267 -9.58 7.24 -20.56
N LEU A 268 -10.17 7.42 -21.74
CA LEU A 268 -10.64 6.33 -22.59
C LEU A 268 -9.52 5.36 -22.97
N LYS A 269 -8.34 5.88 -23.33
CA LYS A 269 -7.18 5.06 -23.70
C LYS A 269 -6.62 4.27 -22.51
N ARG A 270 -6.68 4.84 -21.30
CA ARG A 270 -6.18 4.20 -20.06
C ARG A 270 -7.13 3.13 -19.51
N ILE A 271 -8.44 3.31 -19.70
CA ILE A 271 -9.48 2.32 -19.32
C ILE A 271 -9.86 1.37 -20.47
N PRO A 272 -8.95 1.22 -21.45
CA PRO A 272 -9.21 0.90 -22.86
C PRO A 272 -10.69 0.78 -23.28
N LEU A 273 -11.38 1.91 -23.31
CA LEU A 273 -12.70 2.04 -23.93
C LEU A 273 -12.58 2.41 -25.42
N LYS A 274 -13.62 2.12 -26.19
CA LYS A 274 -13.68 2.46 -27.62
C LYS A 274 -13.64 3.99 -27.78
N HIS A 275 -12.78 4.49 -28.64
CA HIS A 275 -12.57 5.93 -28.80
C HIS A 275 -12.52 6.36 -30.26
N ASP A 276 -12.92 5.48 -31.18
CA ASP A 276 -13.14 5.82 -32.58
C ASP A 276 -14.32 6.79 -32.71
N SER A 277 -14.34 7.57 -33.79
CA SER A 277 -15.33 8.62 -34.02
C SER A 277 -16.78 8.16 -33.91
N LYS A 278 -17.07 6.88 -34.22
CA LYS A 278 -18.41 6.30 -34.13
C LYS A 278 -18.83 5.94 -32.69
N ASN A 279 -17.88 5.55 -31.83
CA ASN A 279 -18.19 5.07 -30.48
C ASN A 279 -17.82 6.05 -29.37
N ILE A 280 -17.04 7.10 -29.65
CA ILE A 280 -16.58 8.05 -28.63
C ILE A 280 -17.72 8.65 -27.81
N GLY A 281 -18.85 9.00 -28.43
CA GLY A 281 -20.03 9.50 -27.71
C GLY A 281 -20.62 8.47 -26.74
N ARG A 282 -20.67 7.18 -27.11
CA ARG A 282 -21.12 6.11 -26.22
C ARG A 282 -20.14 5.92 -25.06
N SER A 283 -18.85 5.96 -25.34
CA SER A 283 -17.83 5.81 -24.30
C SER A 283 -17.80 7.00 -23.34
N ILE A 284 -18.05 8.22 -23.81
CA ILE A 284 -18.28 9.39 -22.95
C ILE A 284 -19.47 9.13 -22.02
N ASN A 285 -20.58 8.57 -22.52
CA ASN A 285 -21.72 8.23 -21.66
C ASN A 285 -21.39 7.13 -20.65
N VAL A 286 -20.52 6.17 -20.99
CA VAL A 286 -20.04 5.15 -20.05
C VAL A 286 -19.19 5.80 -18.95
N ILE A 287 -18.30 6.73 -19.30
CA ILE A 287 -17.53 7.52 -18.33
C ILE A 287 -18.47 8.35 -17.45
N ASP A 288 -19.46 9.03 -18.02
CA ASP A 288 -20.45 9.83 -17.29
C ASP A 288 -21.20 8.99 -16.25
N LYS A 289 -21.74 7.82 -16.65
CA LYS A 289 -22.39 6.87 -15.72
C LYS A 289 -21.44 6.40 -14.62
N ALA A 290 -20.20 6.08 -14.97
CA ALA A 290 -19.21 5.64 -14.00
C ALA A 290 -18.83 6.77 -13.03
N CYS A 291 -18.75 8.03 -13.48
CA CYS A 291 -18.46 9.18 -12.61
C CYS A 291 -19.66 9.52 -11.71
N LYS A 292 -20.89 9.36 -12.20
CA LYS A 292 -22.10 9.45 -11.36
C LYS A 292 -22.07 8.44 -10.24
N GLU A 293 -21.73 7.19 -10.54
CA GLU A 293 -21.55 6.17 -9.49
C GLU A 293 -20.50 6.59 -8.45
N LEU A 294 -19.37 7.17 -8.86
CA LEU A 294 -18.35 7.66 -7.93
C LEU A 294 -18.84 8.85 -7.08
N LEU A 295 -19.65 9.72 -7.68
CA LEU A 295 -20.28 10.86 -6.99
C LEU A 295 -21.29 10.40 -5.95
N ASP A 296 -22.18 9.49 -6.33
CA ASP A 296 -23.22 8.91 -5.46
C ASP A 296 -22.58 8.21 -4.25
N LYS A 297 -21.48 7.49 -4.49
CA LYS A 297 -20.66 6.87 -3.45
C LYS A 297 -19.76 7.82 -2.68
N LYS A 298 -19.79 9.13 -2.96
CA LYS A 298 -18.97 10.17 -2.31
C LYS A 298 -17.45 9.88 -2.39
N LEU A 299 -17.02 9.28 -3.49
CA LEU A 299 -15.60 9.02 -3.80
C LEU A 299 -14.94 10.18 -4.55
N ILE A 300 -15.78 11.07 -5.09
CA ILE A 300 -15.44 12.38 -5.64
C ILE A 300 -16.46 13.39 -5.11
N LYS A 301 -16.11 14.68 -5.08
CA LYS A 301 -17.05 15.75 -4.70
C LYS A 301 -17.99 16.09 -5.84
N ASN A 302 -17.43 16.23 -7.05
CA ASN A 302 -18.17 16.57 -8.24
C ASN A 302 -17.36 16.20 -9.49
N PHE A 303 -18.03 16.15 -10.64
CA PHE A 303 -17.36 16.11 -11.94
C PHE A 303 -18.13 16.90 -12.99
N ASN A 304 -17.42 17.38 -14.01
CA ASN A 304 -18.00 18.11 -15.13
C ASN A 304 -17.38 17.67 -16.45
N ILE A 305 -18.20 17.44 -17.49
CA ILE A 305 -17.75 17.08 -18.83
C ILE A 305 -17.92 18.30 -19.75
N ILE A 306 -16.81 18.87 -20.18
CA ILE A 306 -16.76 20.08 -21.01
C ILE A 306 -16.55 19.71 -22.47
N LYS A 307 -17.56 20.00 -23.30
CA LYS A 307 -17.52 19.70 -24.75
C LYS A 307 -16.97 20.91 -25.51
N ASN A 308 -15.68 20.89 -25.82
CA ASN A 308 -14.99 21.94 -26.58
C ASN A 308 -14.98 21.64 -28.09
N GLY A 309 -16.15 21.59 -28.73
CA GLY A 309 -16.24 21.30 -30.17
C GLY A 309 -16.24 19.81 -30.50
N LYS A 310 -15.13 19.23 -30.95
CA LYS A 310 -15.09 17.80 -31.29
C LYS A 310 -15.18 16.94 -30.03
N LEU A 311 -15.84 15.78 -30.12
CA LEU A 311 -15.93 14.84 -28.99
C LEU A 311 -14.56 14.35 -28.49
N SER A 312 -13.53 14.37 -29.35
CA SER A 312 -12.14 14.05 -28.97
C SER A 312 -11.44 15.14 -28.15
N GLU A 313 -11.94 16.37 -28.23
CA GLU A 313 -11.43 17.54 -27.50
C GLU A 313 -12.21 17.77 -26.20
N THR A 314 -13.16 16.87 -25.89
CA THR A 314 -13.92 16.93 -24.65
C THR A 314 -12.97 16.73 -23.46
N GLU A 315 -13.14 17.56 -22.45
CA GLU A 315 -12.39 17.51 -21.20
C GLU A 315 -13.33 17.05 -20.09
N ILE A 316 -12.75 16.44 -19.06
CA ILE A 316 -13.45 16.13 -17.82
C ILE A 316 -12.68 16.72 -16.66
N GLU A 317 -13.41 17.38 -15.78
CA GLU A 317 -12.93 17.99 -14.55
C GLU A 317 -13.49 17.20 -13.37
N PHE A 318 -12.66 16.96 -12.37
CA PHE A 318 -13.02 16.30 -11.12
C PHE A 318 -12.66 17.23 -9.97
N ASP A 319 -13.63 17.40 -9.06
CA ASP A 319 -13.44 18.09 -7.81
C ASP A 319 -13.40 17.09 -6.66
N PHE A 320 -12.58 17.40 -5.65
CA PHE A 320 -12.45 16.63 -4.43
C PHE A 320 -12.52 17.57 -3.22
N ASP A 321 -13.07 17.08 -2.11
CA ASP A 321 -12.92 17.72 -0.80
C ASP A 321 -11.65 17.28 -0.07
N ASP A 322 -11.21 18.09 0.90
CA ASP A 322 -10.09 17.79 1.80
C ASP A 322 -10.23 16.42 2.48
N ILE A 323 -11.46 15.99 2.76
CA ILE A 323 -11.76 14.68 3.35
C ILE A 323 -11.17 13.55 2.50
N HIS A 324 -11.17 13.65 1.16
CA HIS A 324 -10.57 12.61 0.31
C HIS A 324 -9.05 12.52 0.49
N ASN A 325 -8.37 13.64 0.72
CA ASN A 325 -6.94 13.66 1.04
C ASN A 325 -6.66 13.13 2.43
N GLN A 326 -7.48 13.53 3.42
CA GLN A 326 -7.39 13.01 4.78
C GLN A 326 -7.55 11.49 4.78
N LEU A 327 -8.57 10.95 4.10
CA LEU A 327 -8.77 9.51 3.97
C LEU A 327 -7.59 8.82 3.28
N LYS A 328 -7.05 9.40 2.20
CA LYS A 328 -5.88 8.85 1.51
C LYS A 328 -4.65 8.81 2.42
N GLN A 329 -4.39 9.87 3.19
CA GLN A 329 -3.29 9.94 4.14
C GLN A 329 -3.49 8.97 5.30
N ILE A 330 -4.69 8.93 5.90
CA ILE A 330 -5.05 7.99 6.97
C ILE A 330 -4.82 6.56 6.49
N ASN A 331 -5.35 6.20 5.32
CA ASN A 331 -5.15 4.87 4.73
C ASN A 331 -3.65 4.55 4.59
N PHE A 332 -2.86 5.49 4.07
CA PHE A 332 -1.42 5.29 3.91
C PHE A 332 -0.71 5.08 5.24
N TYR A 333 -0.97 5.91 6.25
CA TYR A 333 -0.31 5.80 7.56
C TYR A 333 -0.81 4.58 8.35
N GLU A 334 -2.08 4.22 8.26
CA GLU A 334 -2.63 3.00 8.86
C GLU A 334 -2.02 1.75 8.24
N ASP A 335 -1.94 1.68 6.91
CA ASP A 335 -1.27 0.59 6.23
C ASP A 335 0.24 0.55 6.57
N LYS A 336 0.92 1.70 6.54
CA LYS A 336 2.34 1.79 6.91
C LYS A 336 2.59 1.36 8.35
N ASN A 337 1.74 1.76 9.28
CA ASN A 337 1.86 1.38 10.69
C ASN A 337 1.56 -0.10 10.89
N ALA A 338 0.51 -0.64 10.26
CA ALA A 338 0.20 -2.07 10.31
C ALA A 338 1.34 -2.90 9.70
N PHE A 339 1.87 -2.46 8.56
CA PHE A 339 3.00 -3.09 7.90
C PHE A 339 4.28 -3.01 8.75
N ASN A 340 4.61 -1.83 9.27
CA ASN A 340 5.77 -1.68 10.16
C ASN A 340 5.61 -2.51 11.44
N GLN A 341 4.40 -2.63 12.00
CA GLN A 341 4.15 -3.53 13.13
C GLN A 341 4.36 -5.01 12.77
N ILE A 342 4.11 -5.42 11.53
CA ILE A 342 4.46 -6.76 11.01
C ILE A 342 6.00 -6.92 10.91
N PHE A 343 6.75 -5.84 10.72
CA PHE A 343 8.23 -5.81 10.69
C PHE A 343 8.88 -5.47 12.05
N ILE A 344 8.12 -5.13 13.10
CA ILE A 344 8.65 -4.83 14.44
C ILE A 344 8.43 -6.04 15.35
N SER A 345 9.38 -6.96 15.29
CA SER A 345 9.92 -7.59 16.49
C SER A 345 11.43 -7.41 16.44
N SER A 346 11.90 -6.36 17.15
CA SER A 346 13.31 -5.98 17.35
C SER A 346 14.10 -5.55 16.12
N THR A 347 14.50 -4.27 16.12
CA THR A 347 15.69 -3.77 15.41
C THR A 347 16.94 -4.44 15.98
N GLU A 348 17.23 -5.63 15.46
CA GLU A 348 18.57 -6.05 15.06
C GLU A 348 18.37 -6.65 13.67
N GLU A 349 19.07 -6.15 12.66
CA GLU A 349 19.04 -6.71 11.30
C GLU A 349 19.62 -8.13 11.32
N LYS A 350 18.81 -9.11 11.72
CA LYS A 350 18.96 -10.49 11.24
C LYS A 350 18.36 -10.49 9.85
N GLU A 351 19.23 -10.54 8.84
CA GLU A 351 18.82 -10.98 7.52
C GLU A 351 18.07 -12.31 7.69
N ILE A 352 16.76 -12.26 7.42
CA ILE A 352 16.02 -13.47 7.09
C ILE A 352 16.64 -13.92 5.76
N SER A 353 17.66 -14.76 5.85
CA SER A 353 17.89 -15.75 4.82
C SER A 353 16.54 -16.40 4.58
N LEU A 354 15.99 -16.17 3.38
CA LEU A 354 14.81 -16.84 2.85
C LEU A 354 15.14 -18.34 2.78
N ASN A 355 15.12 -19.00 3.94
CA ASN A 355 15.18 -20.44 3.99
C ASN A 355 13.82 -20.91 3.51
N ASN A 356 13.86 -21.48 2.30
CA ASN A 356 12.94 -22.51 1.86
C ASN A 356 12.46 -23.30 3.08
N PHE A 357 11.14 -23.53 3.18
CA PHE A 357 10.59 -24.52 4.09
C PHE A 357 11.11 -25.91 3.68
N GLU A 358 12.34 -26.22 4.03
CA GLU A 358 12.75 -27.60 4.25
C GLU A 358 12.23 -28.01 5.63
N PRO A 359 11.62 -29.21 5.74
CA PRO A 359 11.19 -29.72 7.03
C PRO A 359 12.41 -29.80 7.94
N ILE A 360 12.35 -29.16 9.11
CA ILE A 360 13.36 -29.32 10.16
C ILE A 360 13.51 -30.83 10.42
N GLU A 361 14.66 -31.42 10.08
CA GLU A 361 14.97 -32.76 10.54
C GLU A 361 15.05 -32.72 12.08
N ILE A 362 14.07 -33.31 12.75
CA ILE A 362 14.00 -33.31 14.22
C ILE A 362 15.07 -34.29 14.73
N THR A 363 16.29 -33.79 14.89
CA THR A 363 17.41 -34.53 15.47
C THR A 363 17.20 -34.78 16.96
N GLU A 364 17.89 -35.77 17.53
CA GLU A 364 17.83 -36.04 18.97
C GLU A 364 18.40 -34.88 19.81
N GLU A 365 19.28 -34.06 19.24
CA GLU A 365 19.88 -32.87 19.87
C GLU A 365 18.81 -31.81 20.18
N ILE A 366 17.95 -31.50 19.19
CA ILE A 366 16.83 -30.56 19.33
C ILE A 366 15.83 -31.05 20.40
N ILE A 367 15.56 -32.36 20.42
CA ILE A 367 14.67 -32.96 21.44
C ILE A 367 15.30 -32.83 22.83
N ASN A 368 16.61 -33.08 22.95
CA ASN A 368 17.32 -32.98 24.22
C ASN A 368 17.38 -31.54 24.73
N GLU A 369 17.55 -30.55 23.86
CA GLU A 369 17.54 -29.12 24.24
C GLU A 369 16.21 -28.73 24.92
N ILE A 370 15.07 -29.08 24.31
CA ILE A 370 13.75 -28.86 24.94
C ILE A 370 13.61 -29.69 26.23
N MET A 371 14.18 -30.88 26.26
CA MET A 371 14.14 -31.76 27.42
C MET A 371 14.89 -31.17 28.63
N GLU A 372 15.89 -30.31 28.41
CA GLU A 372 16.61 -29.59 29.46
C GLU A 372 15.86 -28.37 30.01
N LEU A 373 15.00 -27.78 29.18
CA LEU A 373 14.16 -26.65 29.54
C LEU A 373 12.90 -27.05 30.31
N LEU A 374 12.58 -28.35 30.35
CA LEU A 374 11.52 -28.92 31.17
C LEU A 374 11.98 -29.18 32.62
N PRO A 375 11.05 -29.39 33.57
CA PRO A 375 11.41 -29.83 34.93
C PRO A 375 12.21 -31.15 34.91
N GLU A 376 13.14 -31.36 35.85
CA GLU A 376 14.01 -32.55 35.90
C GLU A 376 13.21 -33.88 35.89
N LYS A 377 12.09 -33.92 36.61
CA LYS A 377 11.15 -35.06 36.64
C LYS A 377 10.55 -35.42 35.27
N ALA A 378 10.65 -34.52 34.28
CA ALA A 378 10.24 -34.79 32.91
C ALA A 378 11.22 -35.75 32.20
N ARG A 379 12.50 -35.79 32.60
CA ARG A 379 13.53 -36.67 32.03
C ARG A 379 13.30 -38.14 32.39
N GLU A 380 12.61 -38.40 33.49
CA GLU A 380 12.22 -39.76 33.94
C GLU A 380 11.07 -40.35 33.10
N LEU A 381 10.34 -39.52 32.35
CA LEU A 381 9.20 -39.94 31.54
C LEU A 381 9.67 -40.48 30.18
N LYS A 382 9.70 -41.81 30.01
CA LYS A 382 10.01 -42.49 28.73
C LYS A 382 9.22 -41.97 27.53
N THR A 383 8.02 -41.46 27.76
CA THR A 383 7.10 -41.01 26.71
C THR A 383 7.26 -39.53 26.34
N MET A 384 8.12 -38.78 27.05
CA MET A 384 8.26 -37.33 26.88
C MET A 384 9.02 -36.97 25.61
N LYS A 385 10.10 -37.68 25.27
CA LYS A 385 10.83 -37.50 23.99
C LYS A 385 9.91 -37.61 22.77
N LYS A 386 9.06 -38.65 22.74
CA LYS A 386 8.04 -38.81 21.68
C LYS A 386 7.04 -37.65 21.67
N THR A 387 6.66 -37.15 22.85
CA THR A 387 5.72 -36.02 22.97
C THR A 387 6.33 -34.72 22.46
N ILE A 388 7.60 -34.46 22.78
CA ILE A 388 8.35 -33.30 22.28
C ILE A 388 8.47 -33.38 20.77
N ARG A 389 8.88 -34.53 20.21
CA ARG A 389 8.93 -34.74 18.75
C ARG A 389 7.59 -34.42 18.08
N THR A 390 6.50 -35.03 18.54
CA THR A 390 5.15 -34.76 17.99
C THR A 390 4.73 -33.31 18.20
N SER A 391 5.09 -32.69 19.32
CA SER A 391 4.75 -31.28 19.57
C SER A 391 5.54 -30.32 18.68
N ILE A 392 6.79 -30.63 18.34
CA ILE A 392 7.60 -29.85 17.39
C ILE A 392 6.98 -29.97 15.99
N GLU A 393 6.54 -31.17 15.59
CA GLU A 393 5.82 -31.39 14.33
C GLU A 393 4.50 -30.60 14.25
N ASP A 394 3.73 -30.56 15.34
CA ASP A 394 2.38 -29.98 15.36
C ASP A 394 2.37 -28.46 15.63
N PHE A 395 3.30 -27.94 16.43
CA PHE A 395 3.27 -26.57 16.96
C PHE A 395 4.53 -25.74 16.65
N GLY A 396 5.58 -26.35 16.10
CA GLY A 396 6.85 -25.69 15.78
C GLY A 396 7.82 -25.55 16.96
N TYR A 397 9.12 -25.56 16.68
CA TYR A 397 10.20 -25.62 17.68
C TYR A 397 10.11 -24.53 18.76
N GLU A 398 9.98 -23.27 18.36
CA GLU A 398 9.95 -22.11 19.26
C GLU A 398 8.77 -22.13 20.25
N LYS A 399 7.59 -22.53 19.77
CA LYS A 399 6.39 -22.63 20.63
C LYS A 399 6.55 -23.72 21.68
N VAL A 400 7.17 -24.83 21.30
CA VAL A 400 7.47 -25.96 22.19
C VAL A 400 8.53 -25.59 23.22
N LYS A 401 9.55 -24.81 22.82
CA LYS A 401 10.58 -24.27 23.70
C LYS A 401 9.97 -23.34 24.77
N LYS A 402 9.12 -22.39 24.38
CA LYS A 402 8.39 -21.52 25.32
C LYS A 402 7.48 -22.31 26.27
N ALA A 403 6.73 -23.29 25.75
CA ALA A 403 5.86 -24.13 26.57
C ALA A 403 6.64 -24.97 27.59
N ALA A 404 7.85 -25.43 27.24
CA ALA A 404 8.74 -26.14 28.16
C ALA A 404 9.18 -25.25 29.33
N ILE A 405 9.62 -24.03 29.03
CA ILE A 405 10.01 -23.03 30.03
C ILE A 405 8.83 -22.65 30.92
N TYR A 406 7.64 -22.46 30.34
CA TYR A 406 6.42 -22.17 31.10
C TYR A 406 6.05 -23.31 32.05
N THR A 407 6.15 -24.55 31.56
CA THR A 407 5.88 -25.75 32.36
C THR A 407 6.86 -25.89 33.53
N LYS A 408 8.13 -25.52 33.33
CA LYS A 408 9.16 -25.48 34.38
C LYS A 408 8.88 -24.40 35.42
N LYS A 409 8.53 -23.19 34.97
CA LYS A 409 8.20 -22.04 35.85
C LYS A 409 7.02 -22.34 36.77
N ASN A 410 5.97 -22.99 36.26
CA ASN A 410 4.74 -23.26 37.00
C ASN A 410 4.74 -24.57 37.83
N LYS A 411 5.90 -25.25 37.96
CA LYS A 411 6.10 -26.42 38.85
C LYS A 411 4.98 -27.48 38.76
N ALA A 412 4.55 -27.82 37.54
CA ALA A 412 3.39 -28.68 37.32
C ALA A 412 3.57 -30.11 37.89
N LYS A 413 2.59 -30.60 38.66
CA LYS A 413 2.59 -32.00 39.20
C LYS A 413 2.43 -33.06 38.10
N LYS A 414 1.62 -32.78 37.06
CA LYS A 414 1.40 -33.65 35.90
C LYS A 414 2.05 -33.04 34.65
N ILE A 415 3.38 -33.14 34.59
CA ILE A 415 4.23 -32.39 33.64
C ILE A 415 3.79 -32.56 32.18
N ARG A 416 3.61 -33.80 31.69
CA ARG A 416 3.21 -34.07 30.31
C ARG A 416 1.84 -33.47 29.95
N SER A 417 0.85 -33.62 30.82
CA SER A 417 -0.51 -33.11 30.57
C SER A 417 -0.52 -31.58 30.57
N TYR A 418 0.22 -30.97 31.49
CA TYR A 418 0.30 -29.52 31.63
C TYR A 418 1.05 -28.88 30.47
N PHE A 419 2.14 -29.50 30.02
CA PHE A 419 2.89 -29.10 28.82
C PHE A 419 2.00 -29.09 27.56
N LEU A 420 1.23 -30.16 27.34
CA LEU A 420 0.30 -30.23 26.21
C LEU A 420 -0.85 -29.22 26.33
N GLN A 421 -1.33 -28.94 27.53
CA GLN A 421 -2.34 -27.90 27.75
C GLN A 421 -1.78 -26.50 27.50
N SER A 422 -0.55 -26.24 27.92
CA SER A 422 0.16 -24.98 27.62
C SER A 422 0.30 -24.75 26.11
N LEU A 423 0.54 -25.81 25.34
CA LEU A 423 0.61 -25.73 23.88
C LEU A 423 -0.74 -25.47 23.22
N LYS A 424 -1.81 -26.16 23.69
CA LYS A 424 -3.16 -26.04 23.13
C LYS A 424 -3.84 -24.71 23.46
N ASN A 425 -3.59 -24.17 24.64
CA ASN A 425 -4.25 -22.98 25.16
C ASN A 425 -3.33 -21.74 25.16
N GLU A 426 -2.13 -21.85 24.58
CA GLU A 426 -1.20 -20.75 24.35
C GLU A 426 -0.72 -20.01 25.61
N TRP A 427 -0.70 -20.69 26.76
CA TRP A 427 -0.36 -20.08 28.05
C TRP A 427 1.08 -19.55 28.17
N SER A 428 1.95 -19.87 27.22
CA SER A 428 3.38 -19.53 27.23
C SER A 428 3.76 -18.36 26.31
N GLU A 429 2.79 -17.62 25.78
CA GLU A 429 3.01 -16.53 24.82
C GLU A 429 3.90 -15.41 25.37
N ASP A 430 3.72 -15.07 26.66
CA ASP A 430 4.46 -13.99 27.34
C ASP A 430 5.94 -14.30 27.69
N ILE A 431 6.45 -15.49 27.35
CA ILE A 431 7.83 -15.87 27.68
C ILE A 431 8.82 -15.35 26.61
N LYS A 432 9.78 -14.53 27.06
CA LYS A 432 10.92 -14.03 26.28
C LYS A 432 12.14 -14.96 26.44
N LEU A 433 12.81 -15.32 25.35
CA LEU A 433 14.05 -16.11 25.33
C LEU A 433 15.27 -15.15 25.34
N GLN A 434 16.34 -15.48 26.06
CA GLN A 434 17.61 -14.72 26.05
C GLN A 434 18.55 -15.30 24.97
N GLU A 435 19.24 -14.47 24.19
CA GLU A 435 20.15 -14.89 23.11
C GLU A 435 21.62 -14.82 23.55
N ASP A 436 22.40 -15.86 23.25
CA ASP A 436 23.84 -15.95 23.49
C ASP A 436 24.64 -15.22 22.40
N GLN A 437 25.58 -14.36 22.84
CA GLN A 437 26.49 -13.60 22.00
C GLN A 437 27.71 -14.45 21.65
N ASN A 438 27.93 -14.70 20.35
CA ASN A 438 29.23 -14.68 19.67
C ASN A 438 29.10 -15.38 18.31
N LEU A 439 29.42 -14.68 17.21
CA LEU A 439 30.28 -15.14 16.10
C LEU A 439 30.28 -14.10 14.97
N THR A 440 31.48 -13.65 14.64
CA THR A 440 31.84 -12.61 13.66
C THR A 440 32.04 -13.24 12.28
N ILE A 441 31.39 -12.74 11.20
CA ILE A 441 31.79 -13.02 9.80
C ILE A 441 31.49 -11.82 8.87
N ASN A 442 32.46 -11.52 8.01
CA ASN A 442 32.51 -10.47 6.99
C ASN A 442 31.62 -10.74 5.75
N PHE A 443 31.06 -9.68 5.16
CA PHE A 443 30.38 -9.70 3.86
C PHE A 443 30.96 -8.65 2.92
N GLU A 444 31.69 -9.09 1.88
CA GLU A 444 32.05 -8.25 0.74
C GLU A 444 30.87 -8.22 -0.24
N ASN A 445 30.47 -7.00 -0.64
CA ASN A 445 29.51 -6.62 -1.69
C ASN A 445 28.13 -6.03 -1.29
N PHE A 446 27.91 -5.65 -0.03
CA PHE A 446 26.81 -4.75 0.39
C PHE A 446 27.31 -3.38 0.93
N GLU A 447 28.60 -3.10 0.83
CA GLU A 447 29.29 -2.06 1.60
C GLU A 447 29.09 -0.61 1.10
N ILE A 448 28.35 -0.31 0.03
CA ILE A 448 28.31 1.09 -0.44
C ILE A 448 27.21 1.89 0.29
N ASP A 449 25.97 1.39 0.39
CA ASP A 449 24.86 2.14 1.03
C ASP A 449 24.80 2.01 2.57
N LYS A 450 25.14 0.86 3.16
CA LYS A 450 25.13 0.70 4.63
C LYS A 450 26.29 1.43 5.32
N LYS A 451 27.40 1.63 4.61
CA LYS A 451 28.63 2.22 5.16
C LYS A 451 28.47 3.72 5.39
N ASP A 452 27.76 4.43 4.50
CA ASP A 452 27.49 5.86 4.65
C ASP A 452 26.52 6.15 5.82
N ARG A 453 25.44 5.36 5.98
CA ARG A 453 24.47 5.57 7.05
C ARG A 453 25.02 5.22 8.44
N ASN A 454 25.84 4.17 8.54
CA ASN A 454 26.56 3.83 9.77
C ASN A 454 27.61 4.89 10.12
N GLN A 455 28.37 5.38 9.14
CA GLN A 455 29.30 6.50 9.35
C GLN A 455 28.58 7.79 9.78
N LEU A 456 27.40 8.07 9.23
CA LEU A 456 26.60 9.25 9.61
C LEU A 456 26.14 9.16 11.07
N SER A 457 25.70 7.97 11.49
CA SER A 457 25.32 7.68 12.88
C SER A 457 26.50 7.81 13.84
N GLU A 458 27.66 7.25 13.49
CA GLU A 458 28.90 7.42 14.27
C GLU A 458 29.31 8.89 14.39
N LYS A 459 29.28 9.64 13.28
CA LYS A 459 29.56 11.07 13.26
C LYS A 459 28.59 11.85 14.15
N TYR A 460 27.30 11.52 14.12
CA TYR A 460 26.29 12.14 14.99
C TYR A 460 26.54 11.81 16.47
N GLN A 461 26.89 10.56 16.80
CA GLN A 461 27.18 10.16 18.18
C GLN A 461 28.40 10.87 18.77
N LEU A 462 29.39 11.23 17.94
CA LEU A 462 30.59 11.97 18.34
C LEU A 462 30.35 13.48 18.58
N LEU A 463 29.17 14.02 18.23
CA LEU A 463 28.84 15.42 18.47
C LEU A 463 28.61 15.72 19.94
N CYS A 464 28.81 16.98 20.33
CA CYS A 464 28.53 17.40 21.69
C CYS A 464 27.01 17.50 21.95
N GLU A 465 26.61 17.39 23.22
CA GLU A 465 25.19 17.45 23.63
C GLU A 465 24.47 18.76 23.23
N LYS A 466 25.22 19.85 23.03
CA LYS A 466 24.66 21.11 22.55
C LYS A 466 24.26 21.00 21.08
N GLU A 467 25.16 20.52 20.25
CA GLU A 467 24.94 20.35 18.80
C GLU A 467 23.88 19.30 18.51
N LYS A 468 23.84 18.20 19.29
CA LYS A 468 22.79 17.17 19.15
C LYS A 468 21.38 17.76 19.38
N LYS A 469 21.23 18.64 20.38
CA LYS A 469 19.95 19.32 20.65
C LYS A 469 19.55 20.32 19.56
N GLU A 470 20.51 20.97 18.92
CA GLU A 470 20.26 21.88 17.79
C GLU A 470 19.83 21.10 16.55
N ILE A 471 20.56 20.03 16.22
CA ILE A 471 20.19 19.11 15.13
C ILE A 471 18.79 18.53 15.35
N GLU A 472 18.46 18.15 16.58
CA GLU A 472 17.12 17.67 16.92
C GLU A 472 16.04 18.72 16.65
N LYS A 473 16.28 20.00 16.98
CA LYS A 473 15.33 21.09 16.67
C LYS A 473 15.18 21.30 15.17
N TYR A 474 16.28 21.25 14.41
CA TYR A 474 16.23 21.38 12.96
C TYR A 474 15.52 20.20 12.31
N ALA A 475 15.83 18.98 12.73
CA ALA A 475 15.17 17.76 12.28
C ALA A 475 13.68 17.75 12.63
N TYR A 476 13.30 18.27 13.81
CA TYR A 476 11.90 18.43 14.18
C TYR A 476 11.18 19.43 13.29
N THR A 477 11.79 20.59 13.05
CA THR A 477 11.20 21.64 12.21
C THR A 477 11.05 21.18 10.76
N ASP A 478 12.05 20.48 10.22
CA ASP A 478 12.02 19.88 8.90
C ASP A 478 10.93 18.78 8.83
N TYR A 479 10.84 17.92 9.84
CA TYR A 479 9.80 16.90 9.95
C TYR A 479 8.38 17.49 9.99
N ILE A 480 8.15 18.55 10.77
CA ILE A 480 6.85 19.22 10.82
C ILE A 480 6.54 19.93 9.50
N SER A 481 7.54 20.54 8.86
CA SER A 481 7.39 21.14 7.52
C SER A 481 6.97 20.09 6.48
N GLN A 482 7.60 18.91 6.50
CA GLN A 482 7.21 17.78 5.66
C GLN A 482 5.79 17.26 5.98
N CYS A 483 5.35 17.36 7.23
CA CYS A 483 3.99 16.96 7.65
C CYS A 483 2.92 18.01 7.33
N GLY A 484 3.28 19.28 7.16
CA GLY A 484 2.37 20.40 6.88
C GLY A 484 1.51 20.88 8.07
N LEU A 485 1.41 20.12 9.16
CA LEU A 485 0.63 20.44 10.37
C LEU A 485 1.29 19.84 11.63
N GLU A 486 1.31 20.60 12.73
CA GLU A 486 1.79 20.14 14.04
C GLU A 486 0.61 19.73 14.94
N THR A 487 0.37 18.41 15.11
CA THR A 487 -0.60 17.89 16.10
C THR A 487 0.10 17.01 17.13
N GLU A 488 -0.64 16.65 18.20
CA GLU A 488 -0.16 15.72 19.24
C GLU A 488 0.26 14.35 18.69
N PHE A 489 -0.27 13.94 17.53
CA PHE A 489 0.17 12.73 16.84
C PHE A 489 1.56 12.87 16.21
N GLN A 490 1.85 13.98 15.53
CA GLN A 490 3.18 14.24 14.94
C GLN A 490 4.25 14.40 16.03
N LYS A 491 3.92 15.02 17.17
CA LYS A 491 4.82 15.08 18.33
C LYS A 491 5.18 13.68 18.85
N LYS A 492 4.18 12.82 19.02
CA LYS A 492 4.40 11.42 19.45
C LYS A 492 5.19 10.62 18.41
N ALA A 493 4.88 10.79 17.12
CA ALA A 493 5.57 10.11 16.03
C ALA A 493 7.04 10.53 15.91
N PHE A 494 7.34 11.82 16.05
CA PHE A 494 8.72 12.29 16.11
C PHE A 494 9.49 11.69 17.28
N THR A 495 8.85 11.63 18.46
CA THR A 495 9.48 11.06 19.67
C THR A 495 9.81 9.58 19.48
N LEU A 496 8.92 8.81 18.85
CA LEU A 496 9.10 7.38 18.59
C LEU A 496 10.12 7.08 17.47
N GLY A 497 10.22 7.96 16.47
CA GLY A 497 11.11 7.80 15.30
C GLY A 497 12.37 8.67 15.33
N LYS A 498 12.68 9.29 16.47
CA LYS A 498 13.63 10.40 16.61
C LYS A 498 14.99 10.13 15.95
N GLU A 499 15.58 8.96 16.22
CA GLU A 499 16.91 8.62 15.68
C GLU A 499 16.91 8.51 14.16
N SER A 500 15.92 7.83 13.57
CA SER A 500 15.80 7.72 12.12
C SER A 500 15.55 9.06 11.46
N ILE A 501 14.67 9.89 12.04
CA ILE A 501 14.31 11.20 11.50
C ILE A 501 15.52 12.15 11.52
N ILE A 502 16.34 12.09 12.56
CA ILE A 502 17.58 12.87 12.65
C ILE A 502 18.59 12.42 11.59
N LEU A 503 18.76 11.10 11.39
CA LEU A 503 19.67 10.60 10.36
C LEU A 503 19.21 10.99 8.95
N ASP A 504 17.91 10.88 8.67
CA ASP A 504 17.32 11.29 7.41
C ASP A 504 17.51 12.80 7.17
N PHE A 505 17.34 13.63 8.21
CA PHE A 505 17.61 15.07 8.15
C PHE A 505 19.08 15.37 7.82
N LEU A 506 20.02 14.70 8.51
CA LEU A 506 21.46 14.90 8.31
C LEU A 506 21.91 14.50 6.90
N GLU A 507 21.34 13.42 6.37
CA GLU A 507 21.61 12.90 5.03
C GLU A 507 21.04 13.83 3.95
N ASN A 508 19.74 14.14 4.03
CA ASN A 508 19.05 14.97 3.03
C ASN A 508 19.63 16.39 2.93
N ASN A 509 20.11 16.94 4.04
CA ASN A 509 20.67 18.29 4.09
C ASN A 509 22.21 18.31 3.95
N LYS A 510 22.85 17.15 3.82
CA LYS A 510 24.31 17.00 3.80
C LYS A 510 24.96 17.80 4.94
N TYR A 511 24.41 17.66 6.14
CA TYR A 511 24.68 18.56 7.27
C TYR A 511 26.17 18.71 7.58
N PHE A 512 26.95 17.64 7.47
CA PHE A 512 28.39 17.67 7.72
C PHE A 512 29.21 18.34 6.60
N GLU A 513 28.70 18.37 5.36
CA GLU A 513 29.30 19.10 4.23
C GLU A 513 28.95 20.60 4.28
N ASN A 514 27.76 20.93 4.79
CA ASN A 514 27.20 22.28 4.82
C ASN A 514 27.10 22.86 6.24
N ARG A 515 27.92 22.37 7.18
CA ARG A 515 27.82 22.69 8.62
C ARG A 515 27.86 24.20 8.90
N GLU A 516 28.62 24.94 8.09
CA GLU A 516 28.75 26.40 8.19
C GLU A 516 27.42 27.13 7.91
N ASN A 517 26.57 26.64 7.01
CA ASN A 517 25.25 27.22 6.70
C ASN A 517 24.24 27.06 7.85
N PHE A 518 24.46 26.10 8.75
CA PHE A 518 23.63 25.86 9.94
C PHE A 518 24.18 26.61 11.17
N ILE A 519 25.50 26.79 11.26
CA ILE A 519 26.16 27.62 12.28
C ILE A 519 25.88 29.13 12.03
N GLU A 520 25.77 29.56 10.76
CA GLU A 520 25.42 30.94 10.41
C GLU A 520 23.96 31.33 10.74
N LYS A 521 23.07 30.36 11.01
CA LYS A 521 21.70 30.66 11.47
C LYS A 521 21.61 31.04 12.95
N ASP A 522 22.64 30.75 13.76
CA ASP A 522 22.71 31.13 15.18
C ASP A 522 23.46 32.45 15.45
N ILE A 523 23.88 33.18 14.40
CA ILE A 523 24.45 34.55 14.51
C ILE A 523 23.65 35.60 13.73
N THR A 524 22.35 35.40 13.52
CA THR A 524 21.46 36.57 13.36
C THR A 524 21.03 37.02 14.75
N LYS A 525 21.83 37.93 15.34
CA LYS A 525 21.32 38.83 16.38
C LYS A 525 19.97 39.35 15.91
N ALA A 526 18.96 39.29 16.76
CA ALA A 526 17.70 39.98 16.54
C ALA A 526 18.02 41.40 16.04
N LYS A 527 17.61 41.75 14.82
CA LYS A 527 17.86 43.08 14.26
C LYS A 527 17.02 44.05 15.06
N TYR A 528 17.64 44.72 16.02
CA TYR A 528 17.01 45.80 16.77
C TYR A 528 16.76 46.97 15.81
N LEU A 529 15.54 47.51 15.86
CA LEU A 529 15.11 48.60 15.03
C LEU A 529 15.64 49.91 15.60
N THR A 530 16.23 50.74 14.74
CA THR A 530 16.53 52.13 15.09
C THR A 530 15.25 52.92 15.28
N GLY A 531 15.32 54.06 15.98
CA GLY A 531 14.12 54.81 16.29
C GLY A 531 13.34 55.33 15.08
N ASP A 532 14.06 55.64 14.00
CA ASP A 532 13.45 56.03 12.73
C ASP A 532 12.77 54.84 12.02
N GLU A 533 13.35 53.64 12.10
CA GLU A 533 12.74 52.41 11.57
C GLU A 533 11.46 52.05 12.34
N VAL A 534 11.45 52.17 13.68
CA VAL A 534 10.24 51.96 14.49
C VAL A 534 9.13 52.93 14.10
N LYS A 535 9.47 54.22 13.95
CA LYS A 535 8.49 55.25 13.57
C LYS A 535 7.92 55.01 12.17
N LYS A 536 8.76 54.60 11.22
CA LYS A 536 8.33 54.28 9.85
C LYS A 536 7.38 53.09 9.83
N GLU A 537 7.71 52.03 10.57
CA GLU A 537 6.91 50.82 10.61
C GLU A 537 5.55 51.03 11.29
N ILE A 538 5.50 51.78 12.41
CA ILE A 538 4.23 52.16 13.06
C ILE A 538 3.30 52.88 12.08
N ASN A 539 3.83 53.84 11.31
CA ASN A 539 3.01 54.60 10.36
C ASN A 539 2.50 53.72 9.21
N SER A 540 3.37 52.84 8.68
CA SER A 540 2.99 51.90 7.62
C SER A 540 1.88 50.95 8.05
N GLN A 541 2.04 50.35 9.23
CA GLN A 541 1.06 49.39 9.77
C GLN A 541 -0.26 50.06 10.13
N LEU A 542 -0.22 51.25 10.75
CA LEU A 542 -1.45 51.97 11.09
C LEU A 542 -2.18 52.52 9.86
N ALA A 543 -1.48 52.86 8.78
CA ALA A 543 -2.12 53.20 7.51
C ALA A 543 -2.89 52.00 6.94
N PHE A 544 -2.23 50.84 6.86
CA PHE A 544 -2.88 49.59 6.40
C PHE A 544 -4.09 49.20 7.26
N TYR A 545 -3.96 49.25 8.59
CA TYR A 545 -5.05 48.91 9.48
C TYR A 545 -6.15 49.99 9.54
N GLY A 546 -5.80 51.25 9.33
CA GLY A 546 -6.77 52.34 9.20
C GLY A 546 -7.69 52.14 8.01
N GLU A 547 -7.14 51.76 6.86
CA GLU A 547 -7.92 51.39 5.67
C GLU A 547 -8.74 50.11 5.88
N LEU A 548 -8.15 49.09 6.50
CA LEU A 548 -8.80 47.79 6.70
C LEU A 548 -9.99 47.85 7.67
N PHE A 549 -9.93 48.71 8.69
CA PHE A 549 -10.92 48.80 9.76
C PHE A 549 -11.73 50.10 9.78
N ASP A 550 -11.59 50.94 8.74
CA ASP A 550 -12.28 52.22 8.58
C ASP A 550 -12.20 53.09 9.86
N LEU A 551 -10.96 53.32 10.32
CA LEU A 551 -10.68 54.08 11.53
C LEU A 551 -10.53 55.57 11.20
N ASP A 552 -11.20 56.44 11.97
CA ASP A 552 -11.02 57.89 11.86
C ASP A 552 -9.63 58.34 12.33
N GLU A 553 -9.24 59.56 11.92
CA GLU A 553 -7.92 60.12 12.21
C GLU A 553 -7.67 60.27 13.72
N ASP A 554 -8.69 60.58 14.52
CA ASP A 554 -8.59 60.73 15.98
C ASP A 554 -8.31 59.39 16.68
N THR A 555 -8.92 58.31 16.17
CA THR A 555 -8.72 56.94 16.64
C THR A 555 -7.34 56.43 16.24
N LEU A 556 -6.90 56.70 15.01
CA LEU A 556 -5.54 56.37 14.55
C LEU A 556 -4.48 57.12 15.36
N PHE A 557 -4.72 58.39 15.66
CA PHE A 557 -3.84 59.18 16.53
C PHE A 557 -3.77 58.60 17.95
N SER A 558 -4.92 58.20 18.52
CA SER A 558 -5.00 57.57 19.84
C SER A 558 -4.27 56.22 19.91
N VAL A 559 -4.41 55.38 18.88
CA VAL A 559 -3.68 54.11 18.77
C VAL A 559 -2.17 54.37 18.66
N LYS A 560 -1.76 55.33 17.84
CA LYS A 560 -0.35 55.71 17.66
C LYS A 560 0.27 56.21 18.96
N PHE A 561 -0.47 56.98 19.75
CA PHE A 561 -0.03 57.47 21.05
C PHE A 561 0.12 56.33 22.07
N GLU A 562 -0.83 55.41 22.15
CA GLU A 562 -0.76 54.24 23.07
C GLU A 562 0.34 53.24 22.68
N VAL A 563 0.56 53.02 21.38
CA VAL A 563 1.69 52.22 20.88
C VAL A 563 3.02 52.89 21.26
N GLY A 564 3.14 54.20 21.03
CA GLY A 564 4.33 54.96 21.43
C GLY A 564 4.61 54.90 22.93
N LYS A 565 3.57 55.05 23.76
CA LYS A 565 3.67 54.94 25.22
C LYS A 565 4.10 53.54 25.68
N SER A 566 3.54 52.49 25.07
CA SER A 566 3.87 51.10 25.38
C SER A 566 5.29 50.71 24.96
N LEU A 567 5.85 51.41 23.97
CA LEU A 567 7.22 51.19 23.50
C LEU A 567 8.25 52.07 24.20
N PHE A 568 7.82 53.16 24.85
CA PHE A 568 8.72 54.13 25.51
C PHE A 568 9.71 53.46 26.48
N GLU A 569 9.23 52.55 27.33
CA GLU A 569 10.07 51.82 28.29
C GLU A 569 11.06 50.83 27.63
N LYS A 570 10.74 50.33 26.43
CA LYS A 570 11.61 49.43 25.64
C LYS A 570 12.62 50.20 24.79
N PHE A 571 12.28 51.43 24.42
CA PHE A 571 13.11 52.29 23.58
C PHE A 571 14.34 52.80 24.32
N GLU A 572 14.24 53.09 25.62
CA GLU A 572 15.38 53.49 26.46
C GLU A 572 16.46 52.41 26.61
N LYS A 573 16.15 51.15 26.25
CA LYS A 573 17.06 50.01 26.32
C LYS A 573 17.61 49.56 24.96
N GLU A 574 17.20 50.20 23.86
CA GLU A 574 17.56 49.84 22.47
C GLU A 574 17.28 48.37 22.09
N GLU A 575 16.29 47.73 22.74
CA GLU A 575 15.97 46.30 22.59
C GLU A 575 14.61 46.07 21.88
N ILE A 576 14.29 46.84 20.83
CA ILE A 576 13.02 46.66 20.11
C ILE A 576 13.22 45.85 18.83
N THR A 577 12.66 44.65 18.80
CA THR A 577 12.58 43.81 17.60
C THR A 577 11.32 44.12 16.79
N LEU A 578 11.28 43.69 15.52
CA LEU A 578 10.08 43.83 14.68
C LEU A 578 8.88 43.07 15.25
N ASP A 579 9.11 41.89 15.85
CA ASP A 579 8.05 41.07 16.45
C ASP A 579 7.46 41.72 17.70
N ASP A 580 8.30 42.35 18.53
CA ASP A 580 7.85 43.16 19.67
C ASP A 580 6.94 44.30 19.21
N LEU A 581 7.35 45.01 18.14
CA LEU A 581 6.62 46.14 17.59
C LEU A 581 5.24 45.71 17.06
N LEU A 582 5.20 44.67 16.24
CA LEU A 582 3.96 44.13 15.67
C LEU A 582 3.03 43.58 16.76
N GLY A 583 3.59 42.96 17.81
CA GLY A 583 2.82 42.49 18.96
C GLY A 583 2.13 43.62 19.71
N VAL A 584 2.83 44.72 19.96
CA VAL A 584 2.27 45.91 20.65
C VAL A 584 1.19 46.58 19.80
N ILE A 585 1.40 46.73 18.50
CA ILE A 585 0.41 47.32 17.58
C ILE A 585 -0.87 46.48 17.56
N LYS A 586 -0.75 45.15 17.37
CA LYS A 586 -1.91 44.23 17.35
C LYS A 586 -2.69 44.25 18.65
N ASN A 587 -2.01 44.26 19.80
CA ASN A 587 -2.67 44.29 21.10
C ASN A 587 -3.39 45.62 21.35
N THR A 588 -2.83 46.74 20.89
CA THR A 588 -3.44 48.07 21.04
C THR A 588 -4.67 48.20 20.14
N LEU A 589 -4.59 47.74 18.89
CA LEU A 589 -5.74 47.71 17.97
C LEU A 589 -6.88 46.84 18.52
N LYS A 590 -6.58 45.66 19.08
CA LYS A 590 -7.58 44.80 19.74
C LYS A 590 -8.27 45.48 20.93
N LYS A 591 -7.56 46.29 21.71
CA LYS A 591 -8.12 47.04 22.83
C LYS A 591 -9.05 48.16 22.36
N VAL A 592 -8.69 48.85 21.28
CA VAL A 592 -9.49 49.93 20.70
C VAL A 592 -10.75 49.37 20.02
N GLN A 593 -10.64 48.25 19.31
CA GLN A 593 -11.78 47.55 18.70
C GLN A 593 -12.78 47.07 19.76
N LYS A 594 -12.30 46.45 20.85
CA LYS A 594 -13.15 46.07 21.99
C LYS A 594 -13.87 47.23 22.66
N LYS A 595 -13.30 48.45 22.65
CA LYS A 595 -13.97 49.65 23.17
C LYS A 595 -15.05 50.17 22.22
N LYS A 596 -14.85 50.02 20.90
CA LYS A 596 -15.83 50.41 19.87
C LYS A 596 -17.03 49.45 19.85
N ASP A 597 -16.83 48.17 20.17
CA ASP A 597 -17.90 47.17 20.27
C ASP A 597 -18.72 47.26 21.58
N MET A 598 -18.29 48.07 22.56
CA MET A 598 -18.95 48.27 23.87
C MET A 598 -19.68 49.62 24.01
N LEU A 599 -19.58 50.50 23.01
CA LEU A 599 -20.29 51.77 22.87
C LEU A 599 -21.39 51.60 21.81
#